data_AF-A0AAU6AXT2-F1
#
_entry.id   AF-A0AAU6AXT2-F1
#
_cell.length_a   1.000
_cell.length_b   1.000
_cell.length_c   1.000
_cell.angle_alpha   90.00
_cell.angle_beta   90.00
_cell.angle_gamma   90.00
#
_symmetry.space_group_name_H-M   'P 1'
#
loop_
_entity.id
_entity.type
_entity.pdbx_description
1 polymer ?
#
loop_
_entity_poly.entity_id
_entity_poly.type
_entity_poly.pdbx_seq_one_letter_code
_entity_poly.pdbx_strand_id
1 'polypeptide(L)'
;MTNTKLDASAPIEVWLTQKNIEVNCMVVFDGEETTQLDVDSLSMRGAQREITGYLVQSGYEPVGRWSIEADGETSRTFKPAKEKR
;
A
#
# COMPACT_ATOMS: atom_id res chain seq x y z
N MET A 1 -10.29 17.14 1.50
CA MET A 1 -9.64 15.82 1.35
C MET A 1 -8.71 15.93 0.16
N THR A 2 -7.41 16.06 0.40
CA THR A 2 -6.40 16.12 -0.67
C THR A 2 -6.16 14.69 -1.14
N ASN A 3 -6.62 14.35 -2.34
CA ASN A 3 -6.30 13.10 -3.00
C ASN A 3 -4.81 13.13 -3.36
N THR A 4 -3.94 12.64 -2.48
CA THR A 4 -2.51 12.50 -2.77
C THR A 4 -2.37 11.38 -3.78
N LYS A 5 -2.29 11.73 -5.07
CA LYS A 5 -2.02 10.78 -6.13
C LYS A 5 -0.54 10.39 -6.05
N LEU A 6 -0.27 9.12 -5.74
CA LEU A 6 1.09 8.60 -5.81
C LEU A 6 1.58 8.60 -7.26
N ASP A 7 2.81 9.04 -7.48
CA ASP A 7 3.49 8.95 -8.77
C ASP A 7 4.51 7.82 -8.71
N ALA A 8 4.42 6.88 -9.65
CA ALA A 8 5.20 5.66 -9.69
C ALA A 8 6.63 5.91 -10.19
N SER A 9 7.43 6.65 -9.42
CA SER A 9 8.81 7.03 -9.76
C SER A 9 9.86 6.13 -9.12
N ALA A 10 9.58 5.58 -7.93
CA ALA A 10 10.50 4.73 -7.17
C ALA A 10 9.74 3.61 -6.43
N PRO A 11 10.42 2.51 -6.05
CA PRO A 11 9.82 1.49 -5.18
C PRO A 11 9.33 2.07 -3.86
N ILE A 12 8.23 1.52 -3.35
CA ILE A 12 7.63 1.87 -2.06
C ILE A 12 7.38 0.59 -1.26
N GLU A 13 7.42 0.71 0.06
CA GLU A 13 6.89 -0.30 0.96
C GLU A 13 5.56 0.16 1.54
N VAL A 14 4.59 -0.73 1.57
CA VAL A 14 3.27 -0.44 2.13
C VAL A 14 3.05 -1.32 3.34
N TRP A 15 2.66 -0.67 4.43
CA TRP A 15 2.34 -1.27 5.71
C TRP A 15 0.86 -1.08 5.99
N LEU A 16 0.17 -2.18 6.28
CA LEU A 16 -1.19 -2.18 6.78
C LEU A 16 -1.17 -2.62 8.24
N THR A 17 -1.82 -1.84 9.10
CA THR A 17 -1.99 -2.19 10.51
C THR A 17 -3.46 -2.15 10.87
N GLN A 18 -3.95 -3.18 11.54
CA GLN A 18 -5.33 -3.27 11.97
C GLN A 18 -5.41 -3.19 13.50
N LYS A 19 -6.12 -2.18 14.00
CA LYS A 19 -6.45 -2.03 15.41
C LYS A 19 -7.96 -2.04 15.57
N ASN A 20 -8.47 -3.08 16.24
CA ASN A 20 -9.90 -3.38 16.29
C ASN A 20 -10.48 -3.55 14.86
N ILE A 21 -11.37 -2.67 14.43
CA ILE A 21 -12.01 -2.69 13.10
C ILE A 21 -11.38 -1.70 12.11
N GLU A 22 -10.49 -0.85 12.58
CA GLU A 22 -9.86 0.21 11.78
C GLU A 22 -8.56 -0.33 11.17
N VAL A 23 -8.42 -0.19 9.85
CA VAL A 23 -7.20 -0.55 9.12
C VAL A 23 -6.53 0.73 8.66
N ASN A 24 -5.28 0.91 9.05
CA ASN A 24 -4.44 2.03 8.66
C ASN A 24 -3.48 1.59 7.55
N CYS A 25 -3.28 2.43 6.54
CA CYS A 25 -2.30 2.21 5.49
C CYS A 25 -1.22 3.28 5.54
N MET A 26 0.03 2.85 5.70
CA MET A 26 1.22 3.69 5.63
C MET A 26 2.07 3.29 4.44
N VAL A 27 2.47 4.27 3.65
CA VAL A 27 3.39 4.12 2.52
C VAL A 27 4.73 4.70 2.92
N VAL A 28 5.80 3.93 2.75
CA VAL A 28 7.18 4.30 3.06
C VAL A 28 7.93 4.42 1.74
N PHE A 29 8.54 5.58 1.51
CA PHE A 29 9.37 5.85 0.35
C PHE A 29 10.86 5.60 0.66
N ASP A 30 11.68 5.43 -0.37
CA ASP A 30 13.13 5.17 -0.25
C ASP A 30 13.90 6.25 0.55
N GLY A 31 13.37 7.49 0.59
CA GLY A 31 13.90 8.59 1.40
C GLY A 31 13.44 8.60 2.86
N GLU A 32 12.89 7.50 3.36
CA GLU A 32 12.28 7.36 4.70
C GLU A 32 11.06 8.27 4.96
N GLU A 33 10.63 9.03 3.96
CA GLU A 33 9.37 9.76 4.02
C GLU A 33 8.21 8.77 4.10
N THR A 34 7.17 9.15 4.84
CA THR A 34 5.96 8.35 4.97
C THR A 34 4.72 9.17 4.65
N THR A 35 3.73 8.51 4.06
CA THR A 35 2.40 9.09 3.89
C THR A 35 1.32 8.07 4.24
N GLN A 36 0.15 8.56 4.62
CA GLN A 36 -1.00 7.70 4.90
C GLN A 36 -1.97 7.71 3.72
N LEU A 37 -2.50 6.53 3.41
CA LEU A 37 -3.61 6.38 2.46
C LEU A 37 -4.87 6.02 3.24
N ASP A 38 -5.98 6.61 2.83
CA ASP A 38 -7.30 6.23 3.34
C ASP A 38 -7.63 4.79 2.87
N VAL A 39 -8.22 4.01 3.77
CA VAL A 39 -8.68 2.65 3.53
C VAL A 39 -10.13 2.53 3.97
N ASP A 40 -11.01 2.20 3.04
CA ASP A 40 -12.44 2.02 3.32
C ASP A 40 -12.73 0.63 3.94
N SER A 41 -11.85 -0.34 3.67
CA SER A 41 -12.01 -1.72 4.13
C SER A 41 -11.79 -1.92 5.63
N LEU A 42 -12.79 -2.49 6.32
CA LEU A 42 -12.75 -2.83 7.75
C LEU A 42 -12.07 -4.19 8.08
N SER A 43 -11.33 -4.75 7.14
CA SER A 43 -10.63 -6.03 7.33
C SER A 43 -9.30 -6.02 6.62
N MET A 44 -8.29 -6.66 7.21
CA MET A 44 -6.95 -6.74 6.63
C MET A 44 -6.97 -7.26 5.19
N ARG A 45 -7.71 -8.34 4.92
CA ARG A 45 -7.84 -8.90 3.56
C ARG A 45 -8.52 -7.95 2.58
N GLY A 46 -9.51 -7.17 3.05
CA GLY A 46 -10.16 -6.14 2.22
C GLY A 46 -9.18 -5.03 1.86
N ALA A 47 -8.49 -4.51 2.87
CA ALA A 47 -7.50 -3.43 2.73
C ALA A 47 -6.34 -3.84 1.81
N GLN A 48 -5.82 -5.05 1.96
CA GLN A 48 -4.80 -5.61 1.05
C GLN A 48 -5.23 -5.56 -0.42
N ARG A 49 -6.49 -5.88 -0.71
CA ARG A 49 -7.04 -5.88 -2.08
C ARG A 49 -7.27 -4.46 -2.59
N GLU A 50 -7.86 -3.62 -1.76
CA GLU A 50 -8.14 -2.22 -2.04
C GLU A 50 -6.85 -1.46 -2.39
N ILE A 51 -5.85 -1.52 -1.51
CA ILE A 51 -4.58 -0.84 -1.71
C ILE A 51 -3.80 -1.43 -2.88
N THR A 52 -3.82 -2.75 -3.09
CA THR A 52 -3.22 -3.35 -4.29
C THR A 52 -3.89 -2.80 -5.56
N GLY A 53 -5.22 -2.68 -5.59
CA GLY A 53 -5.96 -2.14 -6.73
C GLY A 53 -5.68 -0.67 -6.97
N TYR A 54 -5.64 0.15 -5.91
CA TYR A 54 -5.29 1.56 -5.99
C TYR A 54 -3.87 1.76 -6.55
N LEU A 55 -2.87 1.05 -6.00
CA LEU A 55 -1.48 1.20 -6.43
C LEU A 55 -1.26 0.74 -7.87
N VAL A 56 -1.95 -0.33 -8.31
CA VAL A 56 -1.92 -0.77 -9.71
C VAL A 56 -2.49 0.30 -10.64
N GLN A 57 -3.58 0.98 -10.26
CA GLN A 57 -4.13 2.09 -11.04
C GLN A 57 -3.20 3.32 -11.05
N SER A 58 -2.43 3.51 -9.97
CA SER A 58 -1.42 4.56 -9.84
C SER A 58 -0.09 4.24 -10.54
N GLY A 59 0.02 3.10 -11.24
CA GLY A 59 1.20 2.76 -12.05
C GLY A 59 2.25 1.93 -11.33
N TYR A 60 1.93 1.35 -10.17
CA TYR A 60 2.79 0.38 -9.50
C TYR A 60 2.45 -1.06 -9.89
N GLU A 61 3.41 -1.97 -9.71
CA GLU A 61 3.19 -3.40 -9.70
C GLU A 61 3.63 -4.00 -8.36
N PRO A 62 2.85 -4.95 -7.81
CA PRO A 62 3.21 -5.56 -6.55
C PRO A 62 4.41 -6.49 -6.69
N VAL A 63 5.29 -6.48 -5.68
CA VAL A 63 6.40 -7.42 -5.55
C VAL A 63 6.01 -8.51 -4.55
N GLY A 64 6.22 -9.77 -4.90
CA GLY A 64 5.99 -10.90 -3.99
C GLY A 64 4.54 -11.02 -3.52
N ARG A 65 4.34 -11.46 -2.28
CA ARG A 65 3.03 -11.52 -1.59
C ARG A 65 3.06 -10.56 -0.41
N TRP A 66 1.88 -10.24 0.13
CA TRP A 66 1.80 -9.65 1.46
C TRP A 66 2.52 -10.55 2.48
N SER A 67 3.23 -9.94 3.42
CA SER A 67 3.88 -10.65 4.51
C SER A 67 2.83 -11.33 5.40
N ILE A 68 3.26 -12.34 6.16
CA ILE A 68 2.38 -13.03 7.10
C ILE A 68 1.87 -11.98 8.10
N GLU A 69 0.56 -11.93 8.29
CA GLU A 69 -0.06 -11.07 9.28
C GLU A 69 0.45 -11.46 10.68
N ALA A 70 1.17 -10.55 11.34
CA ALA A 70 1.69 -10.72 12.69
C ALA A 70 1.29 -9.49 13.51
N ASP A 71 0.69 -9.70 14.68
CA ASP A 71 0.22 -8.64 15.58
C ASP A 71 -0.70 -7.60 14.92
N GLY A 72 -1.45 -8.03 13.90
CA GLY A 72 -2.36 -7.16 13.15
C GLY A 72 -1.66 -6.31 12.09
N GLU A 73 -0.42 -6.63 11.72
CA GLU A 73 0.37 -5.92 10.73
C GLU A 73 0.74 -6.80 9.55
N THR A 74 0.80 -6.22 8.35
CA THR A 74 1.35 -6.85 7.14
C THR A 74 1.98 -5.79 6.26
N SER A 75 2.96 -6.18 5.45
CA SER A 75 3.61 -5.29 4.52
C SER A 75 3.79 -5.93 3.15
N ARG A 76 3.96 -5.09 2.13
CA ARG A 76 4.32 -5.51 0.78
C ARG A 76 5.03 -4.40 0.04
N THR A 77 6.07 -4.78 -0.68
CA THR A 77 6.78 -3.87 -1.60
C THR A 77 6.03 -3.74 -2.91
N PHE A 78 6.01 -2.53 -3.46
CA PHE A 78 5.52 -2.21 -4.79
C PHE A 78 6.63 -1.48 -5.55
N LYS A 79 6.77 -1.77 -6.85
CA LYS A 79 7.71 -1.06 -7.71
C LYS A 79 6.98 -0.37 -8.85
N PRO A 80 7.55 0.69 -9.45
CA PRO A 80 7.01 1.25 -10.68
C PRO A 80 6.79 0.15 -11.73
N ALA A 81 5.59 0.10 -12.30
CA ALA A 81 5.34 -0.77 -13.43
C ALA A 81 6.24 -0.32 -14.58
N LYS A 82 6.91 -1.27 -15.25
CA LYS A 82 7.61 -0.93 -16.48
C LYS A 82 6.57 -0.40 -17.46
N GLU A 83 6.77 0.83 -17.92
CA GLU A 83 5.93 1.45 -18.94
C GLU A 83 5.67 0.42 -20.05
N LYS A 84 4.41 0.13 -20.34
CA LYS A 84 4.06 -0.72 -21.48
C LYS A 84 4.51 0.05 -22.73
N ARG A 85 5.74 -0.22 -23.19
CA ARG A 85 6.20 0.15 -24.53
C ARG A 85 5.31 -0.48 -25.58
#